data_AF-A0A925X8J4-F1
#
_entry.id   AF-A0A925X8J4-F1
#
_cell.length_a   1.000
_cell.length_b   1.000
_cell.length_c   1.000
_cell.angle_alpha   90.00
_cell.angle_beta   90.00
_cell.angle_gamma   90.00
#
_symmetry.space_group_name_H-M   'P 1'
#
loop_
_entity.id
_entity.type
_entity.pdbx_description
1 polymer ?
#
loop_
_entity_poly.entity_id
_entity_poly.type
_entity_poly.pdbx_seq_one_letter_code
_entity_poly.pdbx_strand_id
1 'polypeptide(L)'
;LNCGAKSCPPIAFYKAQFLENQLDTSMAGYLEEMCRYEKETKTVFVPKILFWFLGDFGGKQGIRKLLKKLVLIPANSYTKISFSAYDWTLETGKFSN
;
A
#
# COMPACT_ATOMS: atom_id res chain seq x y z
N LEU A 1 0.60 15.20 -19.29
CA LEU A 1 -0.71 15.35 -18.63
C LEU A 1 -0.89 14.15 -17.71
N ASN A 2 -0.52 14.28 -16.43
CA ASN A 2 -0.61 13.22 -15.41
C ASN A 2 -1.62 13.67 -14.35
N CYS A 3 -2.59 12.81 -14.04
CA CYS A 3 -3.66 13.04 -13.07
C CYS A 3 -3.09 13.28 -11.67
N GLY A 4 -3.16 14.54 -11.22
CA GLY A 4 -2.82 14.97 -9.86
C GLY A 4 -3.90 14.57 -8.85
N ALA A 5 -4.03 13.27 -8.57
CA ALA A 5 -4.86 12.77 -7.48
C ALA A 5 -4.03 12.61 -6.20
N LYS A 6 -4.69 12.79 -5.05
CA LYS A 6 -4.05 12.79 -3.72
C LYS A 6 -3.37 11.47 -3.32
N SER A 7 -3.67 10.40 -4.05
CA SER A 7 -3.09 9.08 -3.87
C SER A 7 -1.74 8.91 -4.58
N CYS A 8 -1.22 9.95 -5.24
CA CYS A 8 0.08 9.90 -5.87
C CYS A 8 1.19 10.10 -4.82
N PRO A 9 2.10 9.13 -4.63
CA PRO A 9 3.25 9.32 -3.77
C PRO A 9 4.12 10.47 -4.32
N PRO A 10 4.80 11.23 -3.45
CA PRO A 10 5.69 12.29 -3.90
C PRO A 10 6.76 11.70 -4.84
N ILE A 11 6.88 12.30 -6.03
CA ILE A 11 7.92 11.96 -6.99
C ILE A 11 9.22 12.58 -6.48
N ALA A 12 9.91 11.86 -5.59
CA ALA A 12 11.30 12.15 -5.27
C ALA A 12 12.16 11.81 -6.48
N PHE A 13 13.23 12.59 -6.72
CA PHE A 13 14.20 12.27 -7.77
C PHE A 13 14.88 10.93 -7.45
N TYR A 14 14.42 9.86 -8.10
CA TYR A 14 15.00 8.53 -7.94
C TYR A 14 16.26 8.40 -8.78
N LYS A 15 17.40 8.12 -8.12
CA LYS A 15 18.61 7.68 -8.84
C LYS A 15 18.38 6.22 -9.24
N ALA A 16 18.58 5.90 -10.52
CA ALA A 16 18.36 4.56 -11.08
C ALA A 16 19.03 3.42 -10.29
N GLN A 17 20.13 3.72 -9.57
CA GLN A 17 20.89 2.76 -8.78
C GLN A 17 20.27 2.42 -7.41
N PHE A 18 19.28 3.18 -6.92
CA PHE A 18 18.63 2.99 -5.59
C PHE A 18 17.10 3.02 -5.64
N LEU A 19 16.52 2.99 -6.84
CA LEU A 19 15.08 3.10 -7.08
C LEU A 19 14.29 2.06 -6.29
N GLU A 20 14.74 0.81 -6.25
CA GLU A 20 14.05 -0.27 -5.53
C GLU A 20 13.97 -0.02 -4.02
N ASN A 21 15.06 0.41 -3.37
CA ASN A 21 15.06 0.66 -1.93
C ASN A 21 14.21 1.87 -1.53
N GLN A 22 14.18 2.91 -2.37
CA GLN A 22 13.36 4.10 -2.11
C GLN A 22 11.87 3.82 -2.34
N LEU A 23 11.54 3.05 -3.38
CA LEU A 23 10.18 2.57 -3.63
C LEU A 23 9.71 1.62 -2.52
N ASP A 24 10.58 0.73 -2.04
CA ASP A 24 10.27 -0.18 -0.93
C ASP A 24 9.99 0.58 0.38
N THR A 25 10.78 1.62 0.67
CA THR A 25 10.58 2.46 1.87
C THR A 25 9.28 3.26 1.76
N SER A 26 9.02 3.87 0.60
CA SER A 26 7.76 4.62 0.37
C SER A 26 6.54 3.70 0.40
N MET A 27 6.67 2.47 -0.13
CA MET A 27 5.62 1.46 -0.10
C MET A 27 5.37 0.97 1.33
N ALA A 28 6.42 0.73 2.11
CA ALA A 28 6.30 0.31 3.51
C ALA A 28 5.54 1.35 4.34
N GLY A 29 5.97 2.62 4.29
CA GLY A 29 5.29 3.71 5.01
C GLY A 29 3.84 3.90 4.59
N TYR A 30 3.56 3.85 3.28
CA TYR A 30 2.18 3.94 2.78
C TYR A 30 1.31 2.77 3.26
N LEU A 31 1.83 1.54 3.24
CA LEU A 31 1.08 0.37 3.67
C LEU A 31 0.89 0.31 5.19
N GLU A 32 1.85 0.79 5.98
CA GLU A 32 1.71 0.96 7.43
C GLU A 32 0.56 1.92 7.77
N GLU A 33 0.43 3.03 7.05
CA GLU A 33 -0.63 4.01 7.26
C GLU A 33 -2.01 3.49 6.80
N MET A 34 -2.05 2.79 5.67
CA MET A 34 -3.31 2.43 5.00
C MET A 34 -3.84 1.04 5.38
N CYS A 35 -3.01 0.16 5.92
CA CYS A 35 -3.43 -1.19 6.29
C CYS A 35 -3.95 -1.25 7.72
N ARG A 36 -5.07 -1.95 7.92
CA ARG A 36 -5.62 -2.22 9.25
C ARG A 36 -5.85 -3.72 9.42
N TYR A 37 -5.18 -4.32 10.39
CA TYR A 37 -5.40 -5.72 10.75
C TYR A 37 -6.44 -5.84 11.87
N GLU A 38 -7.52 -6.57 11.60
CA GLU A 38 -8.53 -6.95 12.57
C GLU A 38 -8.26 -8.38 13.06
N LYS A 39 -7.92 -8.50 14.35
CA LYS A 39 -7.50 -9.77 14.96
C LYS A 39 -8.69 -10.72 15.14
N GLU A 40 -9.86 -10.19 15.50
CA GLU A 40 -11.06 -10.99 15.77
C GLU A 40 -11.50 -11.78 14.53
N THR A 41 -11.51 -11.11 13.38
CA THR A 41 -11.94 -11.68 12.11
C THR A 41 -10.77 -12.24 11.28
N LYS A 42 -9.53 -12.11 11.77
CA LYS A 42 -8.29 -12.41 11.03
C LYS A 42 -8.28 -11.79 9.63
N THR A 43 -8.74 -10.55 9.52
CA THR A 43 -8.88 -9.83 8.25
C THR A 43 -7.96 -8.62 8.23
N VAL A 44 -7.17 -8.47 7.18
CA VAL A 44 -6.45 -7.22 6.89
C VAL A 44 -7.20 -6.44 5.83
N PHE A 45 -7.48 -5.17 6.13
CA PHE A 45 -7.99 -4.20 5.19
C PHE A 45 -6.81 -3.51 4.53
N VAL A 46 -6.78 -3.53 3.20
CA VAL A 46 -5.67 -2.97 2.40
C VAL A 46 -6.22 -1.98 1.38
N PRO A 47 -5.43 -1.00 0.93
CA PRO A 47 -5.90 -0.02 -0.03
C PRO A 47 -6.26 -0.65 -1.39
N LYS A 48 -7.26 -0.07 -2.07
CA LYS A 48 -7.76 -0.54 -3.37
C LYS A 48 -6.68 -0.57 -4.45
N ILE A 49 -5.63 0.25 -4.32
CA ILE A 49 -4.50 0.28 -5.24
C ILE A 49 -3.86 -1.11 -5.41
N LEU A 50 -3.74 -1.89 -4.33
CA LEU A 50 -3.21 -3.26 -4.39
C LEU A 50 -4.11 -4.22 -5.17
N PHE A 51 -5.40 -3.90 -5.32
CA PHE A 51 -6.32 -4.67 -6.17
C PHE A 51 -6.04 -4.40 -7.65
N TRP A 52 -5.81 -3.15 -8.04
CA TRP A 52 -5.54 -2.78 -9.43
C TRP A 52 -4.21 -3.34 -9.94
N PHE A 53 -3.20 -3.39 -9.07
CA PHE A 53 -1.87 -3.90 -9.39
C PHE A 53 -1.62 -5.32 -8.86
N LEU A 54 -2.67 -6.15 -8.73
CA LEU A 54 -2.57 -7.51 -8.19
C LEU A 54 -1.47 -8.35 -8.88
N GLY A 55 -1.30 -8.20 -10.20
CA GLY A 55 -0.28 -8.93 -10.96
C GLY A 55 1.13 -8.65 -10.45
N ASP A 56 1.45 -7.38 -10.21
CA ASP A 56 2.76 -6.91 -9.77
C ASP A 56 3.12 -7.46 -8.39
N PHE A 57 2.12 -7.70 -7.55
CA PHE A 57 2.30 -8.27 -6.21
C PHE A 57 2.18 -9.79 -6.16
N GLY A 58 2.16 -10.51 -7.31
CA GLY A 58 1.98 -11.97 -7.31
C GLY A 58 0.62 -12.42 -6.71
N GLY A 59 -0.40 -11.59 -6.94
CA GLY A 59 -1.76 -11.77 -6.44
C GLY A 59 -1.87 -11.64 -4.91
N LYS A 60 -2.99 -12.13 -4.36
CA LYS A 60 -3.24 -12.09 -2.91
C LYS A 60 -2.18 -12.83 -2.10
N GLN A 61 -1.51 -13.84 -2.67
CA GLN A 61 -0.44 -14.56 -1.96
C GLN A 61 0.80 -13.68 -1.78
N GLY A 62 1.28 -13.00 -2.81
CA GLY A 62 2.42 -12.11 -2.65
C GLY A 62 2.09 -10.87 -1.81
N ILE A 63 0.86 -10.35 -1.86
CA ILE A 63 0.39 -9.33 -0.89
C ILE A 63 0.52 -9.86 0.56
N ARG A 64 0.06 -11.08 0.86
CA ARG A 64 0.25 -11.64 2.22
C ARG A 64 1.72 -11.77 2.60
N LYS A 65 2.60 -12.16 1.67
CA LYS A 65 4.04 -12.25 1.92
C LYS A 65 4.64 -10.88 2.24
N LEU A 66 4.27 -9.86 1.46
CA LEU A 66 4.68 -8.48 1.68
C LEU A 66 4.24 -7.97 3.06
N LEU A 67 2.95 -8.13 3.41
CA LEU A 67 2.43 -7.69 4.70
C LEU A 67 3.07 -8.44 5.89
N LYS A 68 3.44 -9.71 5.73
CA LYS A 68 4.21 -10.46 6.74
C LYS A 68 5.64 -9.92 6.89
N LYS A 69 6.30 -9.61 5.76
CA LYS A 69 7.65 -9.01 5.75
C LYS A 69 7.66 -7.65 6.47
N LEU A 70 6.59 -6.86 6.29
CA LEU A 70 6.38 -5.58 6.97
C LEU A 70 5.79 -5.71 8.38
N VAL A 71 5.57 -6.93 8.89
CA VAL A 71 5.01 -7.18 10.23
C VAL A 71 3.60 -6.56 10.44
N LEU A 72 2.86 -6.33 9.34
CA LEU A 72 1.50 -5.78 9.36
C LEU A 72 0.42 -6.84 9.65
N ILE A 73 0.77 -8.13 9.48
CA ILE A 73 -0.08 -9.27 9.79
C ILE A 73 0.75 -10.41 10.44
N PRO A 74 0.14 -11.32 11.22
CA PRO A 74 0.88 -12.39 11.86
C PRO A 74 1.55 -13.35 10.86
N ALA A 75 2.80 -13.72 11.13
CA ALA A 75 3.58 -14.59 10.24
C ALA A 75 2.99 -16.00 10.08
N ASN A 76 2.43 -16.57 11.15
CA ASN A 76 2.02 -17.98 11.23
C ASN A 76 0.50 -18.20 11.11
N SER A 77 -0.26 -17.21 10.64
CA SER A 77 -1.70 -17.38 10.43
C SER A 77 -2.11 -17.07 9.00
N TYR A 78 -3.21 -17.69 8.57
CA TYR A 78 -3.91 -17.26 7.37
C TYR A 78 -4.68 -15.98 7.69
N THR A 79 -4.40 -14.92 6.94
CA THR A 79 -5.10 -13.65 7.01
C THR A 79 -5.94 -13.45 5.76
N LYS A 80 -7.22 -13.14 5.95
CA LYS A 80 -8.14 -12.75 4.88
C LYS A 80 -7.76 -11.34 4.41
N ILE A 81 -7.65 -11.14 3.10
CA ILE A 81 -7.46 -9.81 2.52
C ILE A 81 -8.81 -9.25 2.13
N SER A 82 -9.13 -8.07 2.65
CA SER A 82 -10.24 -7.24 2.22
C SER A 82 -9.70 -5.94 1.64
N PHE A 83 -10.20 -5.52 0.48
CA PHE A 83 -9.81 -4.24 -0.11
C PHE A 83 -10.77 -3.17 0.38
N SER A 84 -10.23 -2.13 1.02
CA SER A 84 -11.00 -0.96 1.43
C SER A 84 -11.71 -0.34 0.22
N ALA A 85 -12.90 0.21 0.44
CA ALA A 85 -13.52 1.08 -0.55
C ALA A 85 -12.55 2.22 -0.85
N TYR A 86 -12.33 2.51 -2.13
CA TYR A 86 -11.49 3.64 -2.50
C TYR A 86 -12.32 4.89 -2.28
N ASP A 87 -11.93 5.70 -1.30
CA ASP A 87 -12.54 7.00 -1.09
C ASP A 87 -12.02 7.94 -2.18
N TRP A 88 -12.93 8.43 -3.02
CA TRP A 88 -12.63 9.35 -4.12
C TRP A 88 -12.53 10.81 -3.66
N THR A 89 -12.60 11.07 -2.35
CA THR A 89 -12.39 12.43 -1.82
C THR A 89 -10.96 12.91 -2.11
N LEU A 90 -10.86 13.71 -3.17
CA LEU A 90 -9.72 14.55 -3.50
C LEU A 90 -9.53 15.61 -2.42
N GLU A 91 -8.67 15.34 -1.47
CA GLU A 91 -8.39 16.29 -0.40
C GLU A 91 -7.31 17.28 -0.92
N THR A 92 -7.70 18.36 -1.61
CA THR A 92 -6.80 19.30 -2.33
C THR A 92 -5.92 20.23 -1.47
N GLY A 93 -5.68 19.90 -0.19
CA GLY A 93 -5.09 20.82 0.80
C GLY A 93 -3.59 20.68 1.13
N LYS A 94 -2.76 19.98 0.34
CA LYS A 94 -1.31 19.79 0.65
C LYS A 94 -0.35 20.41 -0.37
N PHE A 95 -0.78 21.45 -1.10
CA PHE A 95 0.11 22.28 -1.92
C PHE A 95 -0.09 23.75 -1.56
N SER A 96 0.40 24.15 -0.40
CA SER A 96 0.53 25.56 0.00
C SER A 96 1.70 25.67 0.98
N ASN A 97 2.93 25.85 0.48
CA ASN A 97 3.66 27.13 0.45
C ASN A 97 5.04 26.91 -0.16
#